data_AF-A0A956W826-F1
#
_entry.id   AF-A0A956W826-F1
#
_cell.length_a   1.000
_cell.length_b   1.000
_cell.length_c   1.000
_cell.angle_alpha   90.00
_cell.angle_beta   90.00
_cell.angle_gamma   90.00
#
_symmetry.space_group_name_H-M   'P 1'
#
loop_
_entity.id
_entity.type
_entity.pdbx_description
1 polymer ?
#
loop_
_entity_poly.entity_id
_entity_poly.type
_entity_poly.pdbx_seq_one_letter_code
_entity_poly.pdbx_strand_id
1 'polypeptide(L)'
;LRLHEGKDACLLLDFIGQHREEYKFDSVLSALTGLPRAKLRTSVESDFPLLPSGCAVTLDRVAREQVLASLRRSVGGGAKLLAKEVAQLAKDRTEPLGLAAFLAETGRELTDVYRSDFGWRHLLARAGLVAEDEVADELSRQLGRLIHLDDPAQLRRLVEVSRAADGGGSAEDTEYGRRRTLMLSSQMTTRGAMRTARALRRELRAHPLVAAEATELASLLEADATPRLPAYVEPDWPLALHRQYTRAEILVATGHLGEGDKPRGQMGGIRKDEATKRELFFVTLDKSGGDFSPTTSYRDYVMSPELFHWETQGSASRDSSAGRRYLGSPANGWRFFLVVQLNKDEPYTFLGEILFREAEGDRPIGITWALRQPLPADLFERFAVLNQT
;
A
#
# COMPACT_ATOMS: atom_id res chain seq x y z
N LEU A 1 -12.35 3.71 22.27
CA LEU A 1 -13.05 3.58 23.58
C LEU A 1 -12.47 4.61 24.54
N ARG A 2 -13.27 5.31 25.34
CA ARG A 2 -12.76 6.34 26.27
C ARG A 2 -12.42 5.73 27.63
N LEU A 3 -11.30 6.18 28.20
CA LEU A 3 -10.89 5.84 29.57
C LEU A 3 -11.74 6.64 30.57
N HIS A 4 -12.08 6.02 31.69
CA HIS A 4 -12.84 6.64 32.77
C HIS A 4 -12.39 6.05 34.10
N GLU A 5 -12.26 6.89 35.13
CA GLU A 5 -11.84 6.47 36.47
C GLU A 5 -12.90 5.52 37.08
N GLY A 6 -12.48 4.40 37.66
CA GLY A 6 -13.38 3.35 38.17
C GLY A 6 -13.98 2.41 37.11
N LYS A 7 -13.52 2.48 35.85
CA LYS A 7 -13.89 1.54 34.79
C LYS A 7 -12.70 0.66 34.42
N ASP A 8 -12.66 -0.55 34.96
CA ASP A 8 -11.57 -1.51 34.73
C ASP A 8 -11.65 -2.22 33.38
N ALA A 9 -12.85 -2.34 32.81
CA ALA A 9 -13.07 -2.97 31.49
C ALA A 9 -14.28 -2.36 30.76
N CYS A 10 -14.32 -2.54 29.44
CA CYS A 10 -15.46 -2.16 28.61
C CYS A 10 -16.05 -3.40 27.95
N LEU A 11 -17.10 -3.98 28.54
CA LEU A 11 -17.82 -5.09 27.93
C LEU A 11 -18.71 -4.55 26.79
N LEU A 12 -18.47 -5.01 25.57
CA LEU A 12 -19.41 -4.89 24.46
C LEU A 12 -20.15 -6.21 24.28
N LEU A 13 -21.47 -6.16 24.21
CA LEU A 13 -22.32 -7.28 23.84
C LEU A 13 -22.96 -6.95 22.50
N ASP A 14 -22.61 -7.72 21.48
CA ASP A 14 -23.23 -7.63 20.16
C ASP A 14 -24.15 -8.83 19.95
N PHE A 15 -25.41 -8.56 19.64
CA PHE A 15 -26.44 -9.58 19.46
C PHE A 15 -26.60 -9.87 17.98
N ILE A 16 -25.90 -10.90 17.52
CA ILE A 16 -25.89 -11.30 16.11
C ILE A 16 -27.21 -12.01 15.78
N GLY A 17 -28.06 -11.32 15.00
CA GLY A 17 -29.36 -11.83 14.54
C GLY A 17 -29.30 -12.48 13.16
N GLN A 18 -30.46 -12.80 12.57
CA GLN A 18 -30.52 -13.15 11.15
C GLN A 18 -30.29 -11.89 10.31
N HIS A 19 -29.04 -11.66 9.94
CA HIS A 19 -28.70 -10.60 9.00
C HIS A 19 -29.04 -11.03 7.55
N ARG A 20 -29.27 -10.04 6.68
CA ARG A 20 -29.43 -10.31 5.24
C ARG A 20 -28.15 -10.95 4.70
N GLU A 21 -28.24 -11.72 3.62
CA GLU A 21 -27.09 -12.45 3.04
C GLU A 21 -25.92 -11.53 2.68
N GLU A 22 -26.18 -10.24 2.45
CA GLU A 22 -25.17 -9.23 2.11
C GLU A 22 -24.39 -8.69 3.32
N TYR A 23 -24.74 -9.05 4.56
CA TYR A 23 -24.06 -8.54 5.76
C TYR A 23 -22.66 -9.14 5.94
N LYS A 24 -21.68 -8.26 6.09
CA LYS A 24 -20.27 -8.56 6.04
C LYS A 24 -19.59 -8.50 7.40
N PHE A 25 -19.48 -9.67 8.02
CA PHE A 25 -18.75 -9.82 9.27
C PHE A 25 -17.24 -9.62 9.11
N ASP A 26 -16.67 -9.79 7.91
CA ASP A 26 -15.24 -9.56 7.67
C ASP A 26 -14.80 -8.12 7.89
N SER A 27 -15.55 -7.13 7.41
CA SER A 27 -15.19 -5.71 7.61
C SER A 27 -15.25 -5.32 9.10
N VAL A 28 -16.33 -5.68 9.78
CA VAL A 28 -16.52 -5.40 11.22
C VAL A 28 -15.47 -6.10 12.06
N LEU A 29 -15.23 -7.39 11.83
CA LEU A 29 -14.23 -8.14 12.58
C LEU A 29 -12.81 -7.67 12.26
N SER A 30 -12.50 -7.32 11.01
CA SER A 30 -11.20 -6.73 10.64
C SER A 30 -10.95 -5.44 11.42
N ALA A 31 -11.94 -4.56 11.50
CA ALA A 31 -11.84 -3.30 12.22
C ALA A 31 -11.72 -3.50 13.74
N LEU A 32 -12.43 -4.48 14.30
CA LEU A 32 -12.41 -4.78 15.74
C LEU A 32 -11.12 -5.47 16.18
N THR A 33 -10.59 -6.40 15.38
CA THR A 33 -9.44 -7.22 15.77
C THR A 33 -8.13 -6.74 15.16
N GLY A 34 -8.16 -5.81 14.18
CA GLY A 34 -7.00 -5.38 13.41
C GLY A 34 -6.40 -6.49 12.53
N LEU A 35 -7.11 -7.61 12.34
CA LEU A 35 -6.59 -8.75 11.60
C LEU A 35 -6.95 -8.63 10.11
N PRO A 36 -6.01 -8.91 9.19
CA PRO A 36 -6.31 -8.96 7.76
C PRO A 36 -7.42 -9.96 7.44
N ARG A 37 -8.29 -9.65 6.47
CA ARG A 37 -9.43 -10.52 6.07
C ARG A 37 -9.02 -11.96 5.78
N ALA A 38 -7.87 -12.17 5.15
CA ALA A 38 -7.33 -13.49 4.86
C ALA A 38 -7.06 -14.34 6.13
N LYS A 39 -6.75 -13.69 7.25
CA LYS A 39 -6.48 -14.32 8.55
C LYS A 39 -7.73 -14.39 9.45
N LEU A 40 -8.78 -13.61 9.17
CA LEU A 40 -10.01 -13.61 9.97
C LEU A 40 -10.66 -14.98 10.06
N ARG A 41 -10.72 -15.73 8.95
CA ARG A 41 -11.31 -17.08 8.96
C ARG A 41 -10.59 -17.99 9.95
N THR A 42 -9.27 -18.12 9.83
CA THR A 42 -8.46 -18.96 10.71
C THR A 42 -8.52 -18.49 12.16
N SER A 43 -8.60 -17.17 12.37
CA SER A 43 -8.71 -16.56 13.70
C SER A 43 -10.05 -16.87 14.36
N VAL A 44 -11.18 -16.74 13.64
CA VAL A 44 -12.52 -17.14 14.11
C VAL A 44 -12.59 -18.65 14.34
N GLU A 45 -11.91 -19.45 13.51
CA GLU A 45 -11.79 -20.91 13.70
C GLU A 45 -10.94 -21.29 14.92
N SER A 46 -10.11 -20.39 15.44
CA SER A 46 -9.23 -20.65 16.59
C SER A 46 -9.56 -19.80 17.82
N ASP A 47 -10.75 -19.19 17.86
CA ASP A 47 -11.22 -18.29 18.94
C ASP A 47 -10.28 -17.10 19.23
N PHE A 48 -9.83 -16.42 18.16
CA PHE A 48 -9.04 -15.19 18.20
C PHE A 48 -7.75 -15.28 19.05
N PRO A 49 -6.79 -16.16 18.68
CA PRO A 49 -5.61 -16.42 19.49
C PRO A 49 -4.64 -15.22 19.56
N LEU A 50 -4.74 -14.29 18.60
CA LEU A 50 -3.88 -13.11 18.47
C LEU A 50 -4.78 -11.86 18.46
N LEU A 51 -4.92 -11.26 19.64
CA LEU A 51 -5.59 -9.97 19.85
C LEU A 51 -4.62 -9.00 20.55
N PRO A 52 -4.80 -7.68 20.39
CA PRO A 52 -4.06 -6.70 21.17
C PRO A 52 -4.17 -6.98 22.68
N SER A 53 -3.10 -6.65 23.42
CA SER A 53 -3.05 -6.87 24.88
C SER A 53 -4.22 -6.17 25.58
N GLY A 54 -4.94 -6.91 26.43
CA GLY A 54 -6.11 -6.40 27.18
C GLY A 54 -7.46 -6.51 26.44
N CYS A 55 -7.49 -7.04 25.22
CA CYS A 55 -8.71 -7.32 24.47
C CYS A 55 -9.06 -8.80 24.50
N ALA A 56 -10.36 -9.11 24.62
CA ALA A 56 -10.89 -10.46 24.46
C ALA A 56 -12.16 -10.40 23.59
N VAL A 57 -12.26 -11.29 22.60
CA VAL A 57 -13.43 -11.43 21.75
C VAL A 57 -13.90 -12.87 21.86
N THR A 58 -15.19 -13.07 22.11
CA THR A 58 -15.79 -14.40 22.21
C THR A 58 -17.07 -14.42 21.40
N LEU A 59 -17.22 -15.43 20.56
CA LEU A 59 -18.45 -15.67 19.79
C LEU A 59 -19.14 -16.90 20.36
N ASP A 60 -20.46 -16.85 20.52
CA ASP A 60 -21.21 -18.06 20.80
C ASP A 60 -21.16 -19.02 19.60
N ARG A 61 -21.53 -20.29 19.82
CA ARG A 61 -21.46 -21.34 18.79
C ARG A 61 -22.25 -20.98 17.52
N VAL A 62 -23.46 -20.45 17.67
CA VAL A 62 -24.34 -20.12 16.53
C VAL A 62 -23.83 -18.89 15.79
N ALA A 63 -23.43 -17.85 16.52
CA ALA A 63 -22.78 -16.67 15.98
C ALA A 63 -21.50 -17.02 15.21
N ARG A 64 -20.65 -17.90 15.76
CA ARG A 64 -19.42 -18.37 15.10
C ARG A 64 -19.73 -19.11 13.80
N GLU A 65 -20.72 -20.01 13.80
CA GLU A 65 -21.16 -20.70 12.58
C GLU A 65 -21.66 -19.72 11.51
N GLN A 66 -22.46 -18.72 11.89
CA GLN A 66 -22.98 -17.68 10.99
C GLN A 66 -21.88 -16.79 10.43
N VAL A 67 -20.97 -16.33 11.29
CA VAL A 67 -19.79 -15.55 10.92
C VAL A 67 -18.93 -16.35 9.95
N LEU A 68 -18.59 -17.62 10.26
CA LEU A 68 -17.80 -18.46 9.37
C LEU A 68 -18.49 -18.72 8.03
N ALA A 69 -19.81 -18.91 8.02
CA ALA A 69 -20.57 -19.04 6.77
C ALA A 69 -20.52 -17.76 5.94
N SER A 70 -20.63 -16.58 6.58
CA SER A 70 -20.48 -15.29 5.90
C SER A 70 -19.06 -15.07 5.39
N LEU A 71 -18.02 -15.34 6.19
CA LEU A 71 -16.62 -15.26 5.78
C LEU A 71 -16.30 -16.19 4.61
N ARG A 72 -16.89 -17.39 4.58
CA ARG A 72 -16.76 -18.32 3.44
C ARG A 72 -17.43 -17.78 2.17
N ARG A 73 -18.53 -17.04 2.29
CA ARG A 73 -19.24 -16.40 1.17
C ARG A 73 -18.55 -15.11 0.70
N SER A 74 -18.04 -14.29 1.62
CA SER A 74 -17.38 -13.01 1.29
C SER A 74 -16.09 -13.22 0.49
N VAL A 75 -15.38 -14.31 0.76
CA VAL A 75 -14.19 -14.75 0.02
C VAL A 75 -14.52 -15.30 -1.39
N GLY A 76 -15.80 -15.61 -1.69
CA GLY A 76 -16.20 -16.42 -2.85
C GLY A 76 -16.96 -15.73 -3.98
N GLY A 77 -17.18 -14.42 -3.93
CA GLY A 77 -17.86 -13.70 -5.02
C GLY A 77 -16.94 -13.47 -6.22
N GLY A 78 -16.90 -14.39 -7.19
CA GLY A 78 -16.27 -14.13 -8.49
C GLY A 78 -16.99 -13.04 -9.28
N ALA A 79 -16.42 -12.60 -10.40
CA ALA A 79 -16.97 -11.52 -11.25
C ALA A 79 -18.48 -11.67 -11.56
N LYS A 80 -18.98 -12.90 -11.68
CA LYS A 80 -20.41 -13.19 -11.91
C LYS A 80 -21.33 -12.72 -10.77
N LEU A 81 -20.93 -12.91 -9.51
CA LEU A 81 -21.74 -12.49 -8.37
C LEU A 81 -21.75 -10.96 -8.27
N LEU A 82 -20.57 -10.35 -8.35
CA LEU A 82 -20.42 -8.90 -8.29
C LEU A 82 -21.16 -8.21 -9.43
N ALA A 83 -21.10 -8.74 -10.66
CA ALA A 83 -21.87 -8.22 -11.78
C ALA A 83 -23.40 -8.33 -11.57
N LYS A 84 -23.88 -9.37 -10.87
CA LYS A 84 -25.31 -9.48 -10.51
C LYS A 84 -25.71 -8.42 -9.48
N GLU A 85 -24.85 -8.15 -8.48
CA GLU A 85 -25.06 -7.07 -7.50
C GLU A 85 -25.11 -5.71 -8.22
N VAL A 86 -24.14 -5.44 -9.12
CA VAL A 86 -24.10 -4.24 -9.97
C VAL A 86 -25.39 -4.09 -10.78
N ALA A 87 -25.81 -5.15 -11.49
CA ALA A 87 -27.03 -5.14 -12.29
C ALA A 87 -28.28 -4.88 -11.43
N GLN A 88 -28.34 -5.44 -10.21
CA GLN A 88 -29.48 -5.27 -9.32
C GLN A 88 -29.57 -3.84 -8.78
N LEU A 89 -28.45 -3.23 -8.40
CA LEU A 89 -28.41 -1.85 -7.94
C LEU A 89 -28.68 -0.84 -9.05
N ALA A 90 -28.32 -1.17 -10.30
CA ALA A 90 -28.54 -0.29 -11.45
C ALA A 90 -30.00 -0.25 -11.95
N LYS A 91 -30.85 -1.24 -11.62
CA LYS A 91 -32.21 -1.37 -12.19
C LYS A 91 -33.12 -0.16 -11.95
N ASP A 92 -33.07 0.40 -10.73
CA ASP A 92 -34.00 1.44 -10.29
C ASP A 92 -33.33 2.81 -10.18
N ARG A 93 -32.12 2.96 -10.75
CA ARG A 93 -31.34 4.20 -10.68
C ARG A 93 -31.60 5.08 -11.90
N THR A 94 -31.77 6.38 -11.66
CA THR A 94 -31.81 7.41 -12.70
C THR A 94 -30.41 7.83 -13.17
N GLU A 95 -29.41 7.68 -12.31
CA GLU A 95 -28.01 8.00 -12.59
C GLU A 95 -27.16 6.74 -12.73
N PRO A 96 -26.11 6.75 -13.58
CA PRO A 96 -25.18 5.64 -13.69
C PRO A 96 -24.60 5.24 -12.32
N LEU A 97 -24.52 3.94 -12.06
CA LEU A 97 -23.90 3.42 -10.85
C LEU A 97 -22.37 3.58 -10.94
N GLY A 98 -21.81 4.48 -10.11
CA GLY A 98 -20.36 4.65 -9.93
C GLY A 98 -19.75 3.65 -8.94
N LEU A 99 -18.43 3.58 -8.92
CA LEU A 99 -17.66 2.72 -8.01
C LEU A 99 -17.93 3.11 -6.55
N ALA A 100 -17.89 4.41 -6.24
CA ALA A 100 -18.08 4.89 -4.86
C ALA A 100 -19.47 4.52 -4.31
N ALA A 101 -20.51 4.69 -5.12
CA ALA A 101 -21.88 4.34 -4.75
C ALA A 101 -22.03 2.82 -4.52
N PHE A 102 -21.43 2.01 -5.39
CA PHE A 102 -21.45 0.56 -5.25
C PHE A 102 -20.78 0.10 -3.95
N LEU A 103 -19.59 0.60 -3.62
CA LEU A 103 -18.90 0.24 -2.37
C LEU A 103 -19.71 0.66 -1.14
N ALA A 104 -20.28 1.87 -1.15
CA ALA A 104 -21.09 2.39 -0.06
C ALA A 104 -22.36 1.57 0.19
N GLU A 105 -23.07 1.17 -0.86
CA GLU A 105 -24.33 0.42 -0.73
C GLU A 105 -24.15 -1.06 -0.41
N THR A 106 -23.03 -1.66 -0.83
CA THR A 106 -22.76 -3.10 -0.65
C THR A 106 -21.81 -3.41 0.51
N GLY A 107 -21.15 -2.40 1.08
CA GLY A 107 -20.03 -2.59 2.01
C GLY A 107 -18.88 -3.40 1.39
N ARG A 108 -18.74 -3.41 0.06
CA ARG A 108 -17.57 -3.96 -0.65
C ARG A 108 -16.41 -3.01 -0.48
N GLU A 109 -15.22 -3.59 -0.56
CA GLU A 109 -13.99 -2.82 -0.52
C GLU A 109 -13.27 -2.89 -1.85
N LEU A 110 -12.32 -1.98 -2.06
CA LEU A 110 -11.61 -1.87 -3.33
C LEU A 110 -10.95 -3.21 -3.73
N THR A 111 -10.44 -3.96 -2.75
CA THR A 111 -9.85 -5.30 -2.96
C THR A 111 -10.86 -6.36 -3.40
N ASP A 112 -12.16 -6.15 -3.15
CA ASP A 112 -13.21 -7.05 -3.65
C ASP A 112 -13.47 -6.83 -5.15
N VAL A 113 -13.36 -5.57 -5.61
CA VAL A 113 -13.63 -5.12 -6.98
C VAL A 113 -12.42 -5.29 -7.90
N TYR A 114 -11.24 -4.92 -7.41
CA TYR A 114 -9.98 -4.98 -8.17
C TYR A 114 -9.23 -6.27 -7.86
N ARG A 115 -9.51 -7.30 -8.66
CA ARG A 115 -8.85 -8.60 -8.57
C ARG A 115 -7.85 -8.80 -9.71
N SER A 116 -7.09 -9.90 -9.64
CA SER A 116 -6.08 -10.22 -10.66
C SER A 116 -6.66 -10.35 -12.08
N ASP A 117 -7.92 -10.74 -12.18
CA ASP A 117 -8.64 -11.14 -13.39
C ASP A 117 -9.72 -10.14 -13.85
N PHE A 118 -10.13 -9.17 -13.02
CA PHE A 118 -11.12 -8.15 -13.41
C PHE A 118 -11.00 -6.86 -12.58
N GLY A 119 -11.57 -5.77 -13.12
CA GLY A 119 -11.74 -4.47 -12.45
C GLY A 119 -13.18 -3.98 -12.53
N TRP A 120 -13.43 -2.73 -12.13
CA TRP A 120 -14.78 -2.15 -12.04
C TRP A 120 -15.50 -2.11 -13.40
N ARG A 121 -14.84 -1.63 -14.45
CA ARG A 121 -15.41 -1.54 -15.80
C ARG A 121 -15.83 -2.92 -16.33
N HIS A 122 -15.07 -3.97 -16.03
CA HIS A 122 -15.43 -5.34 -16.40
C HIS A 122 -16.73 -5.80 -15.73
N LEU A 123 -16.96 -5.40 -14.47
CA LEU A 123 -18.21 -5.70 -13.77
C LEU A 123 -19.40 -4.97 -14.39
N LEU A 124 -19.22 -3.71 -14.82
CA LEU A 124 -20.24 -2.95 -15.55
C LEU A 124 -20.60 -3.63 -16.88
N ALA A 125 -19.60 -4.09 -17.64
CA ALA A 125 -19.82 -4.77 -18.92
C ALA A 125 -20.57 -6.09 -18.71
N ARG A 126 -20.15 -6.89 -17.73
CA ARG A 126 -20.79 -8.17 -17.39
C ARG A 126 -22.21 -8.01 -16.82
N ALA A 127 -22.52 -6.84 -16.25
CA ALA A 127 -23.86 -6.45 -15.82
C ALA A 127 -24.75 -5.93 -16.99
N GLY A 128 -24.20 -5.79 -18.20
CA GLY A 128 -24.92 -5.27 -19.36
C GLY A 128 -25.12 -3.75 -19.35
N LEU A 129 -24.36 -3.02 -18.53
CA LEU A 129 -24.49 -1.56 -18.39
C LEU A 129 -23.60 -0.77 -19.37
N VAL A 130 -22.54 -1.40 -19.88
CA VAL A 130 -21.65 -0.84 -20.89
C VAL A 130 -21.30 -1.92 -21.93
N ALA A 131 -20.87 -1.50 -23.13
CA ALA A 131 -20.41 -2.43 -24.18
C ALA A 131 -19.14 -3.19 -23.76
N GLU A 132 -18.81 -4.30 -24.41
CA GLU A 132 -17.53 -4.99 -24.20
C GLU A 132 -16.36 -4.21 -24.84
N ASP A 133 -15.22 -4.12 -24.15
CA ASP A 133 -13.98 -3.48 -24.63
C ASP A 133 -12.81 -4.04 -23.80
N GLU A 134 -12.03 -4.94 -24.40
CA GLU A 134 -10.93 -5.62 -23.72
C GLU A 134 -9.81 -4.66 -23.30
N VAL A 135 -9.58 -3.58 -24.07
CA VAL A 135 -8.52 -2.60 -23.78
C VAL A 135 -8.93 -1.77 -22.56
N ALA A 136 -10.18 -1.29 -22.53
CA ALA A 136 -10.70 -0.57 -21.37
C ALA A 136 -10.82 -1.46 -20.11
N ASP A 137 -11.19 -2.74 -20.27
CA ASP A 137 -11.21 -3.71 -19.16
C ASP A 137 -9.81 -3.92 -18.57
N GLU A 138 -8.80 -4.08 -19.42
CA GLU A 138 -7.41 -4.20 -18.98
C GLU A 138 -6.93 -2.92 -18.28
N LEU A 139 -7.28 -1.73 -18.80
CA LEU A 139 -6.91 -0.46 -18.19
C LEU A 139 -7.58 -0.25 -16.83
N SER A 140 -8.88 -0.59 -16.69
CA SER A 140 -9.58 -0.59 -15.41
C SER A 140 -8.95 -1.57 -14.41
N ARG A 141 -8.61 -2.78 -14.85
CA ARG A 141 -7.90 -3.77 -14.02
C ARG A 141 -6.54 -3.26 -13.55
N GLN A 142 -5.84 -2.48 -14.36
CA GLN A 142 -4.57 -1.84 -13.98
C GLN A 142 -4.73 -0.77 -12.89
N LEU A 143 -5.87 -0.07 -12.81
CA LEU A 143 -6.15 0.87 -11.72
C LEU A 143 -6.16 0.18 -10.35
N GLY A 144 -6.49 -1.11 -10.30
CA GLY A 144 -6.40 -1.93 -9.10
C GLY A 144 -5.00 -2.00 -8.47
N ARG A 145 -3.95 -1.67 -9.24
CA ARG A 145 -2.56 -1.59 -8.74
C ARG A 145 -2.21 -0.25 -8.11
N LEU A 146 -3.17 0.67 -8.05
CA LEU A 146 -3.03 2.01 -7.47
C LEU A 146 -3.76 2.12 -6.13
N ILE A 147 -4.41 1.05 -5.64
CA ILE A 147 -5.21 1.08 -4.41
C ILE A 147 -4.38 1.33 -3.15
N HIS A 148 -3.05 1.24 -3.22
CA HIS A 148 -2.14 1.58 -2.12
C HIS A 148 -1.81 3.07 -2.02
N LEU A 149 -2.21 3.88 -3.01
CA LEU A 149 -1.86 5.30 -3.05
C LEU A 149 -2.50 6.05 -1.88
N ASP A 150 -1.67 6.70 -1.07
CA ASP A 150 -2.09 7.57 0.03
C ASP A 150 -1.38 8.94 0.03
N ASP A 151 -0.51 9.21 -0.96
CA ASP A 151 0.12 10.51 -1.19
C ASP A 151 -0.86 11.47 -1.89
N PRO A 152 -1.30 12.57 -1.24
CA PRO A 152 -2.28 13.49 -1.82
C PRO A 152 -1.83 14.15 -3.13
N ALA A 153 -0.53 14.40 -3.33
CA ALA A 153 -0.05 14.94 -4.60
C ALA A 153 -0.06 13.88 -5.71
N GLN A 154 0.10 12.61 -5.36
CA GLN A 154 0.02 11.51 -6.32
C GLN A 154 -1.42 11.19 -6.70
N LEU A 155 -2.36 11.26 -5.75
CA LEU A 155 -3.81 11.16 -6.00
C LEU A 155 -4.29 12.29 -6.90
N ARG A 156 -3.89 13.54 -6.62
CA ARG A 156 -4.15 14.68 -7.51
C ARG A 156 -3.57 14.46 -8.90
N ARG A 157 -2.36 13.89 -9.00
CA ARG A 157 -1.77 13.56 -10.30
C ARG A 157 -2.60 12.55 -11.08
N LEU A 158 -3.15 11.53 -10.43
CA LEU A 158 -4.04 10.55 -11.07
C LEU A 158 -5.27 11.25 -11.66
N VAL A 159 -5.88 12.16 -10.91
CA VAL A 159 -7.01 12.99 -11.39
C VAL A 159 -6.61 13.88 -12.57
N GLU A 160 -5.49 14.59 -12.49
CA GLU A 160 -4.99 15.46 -13.57
C GLU A 160 -4.77 14.69 -14.87
N VAL A 161 -4.07 13.55 -14.81
CA VAL A 161 -3.77 12.71 -15.98
C VAL A 161 -5.05 12.12 -16.57
N SER A 162 -6.07 11.88 -15.75
CA SER A 162 -7.37 11.35 -16.18
C SER A 162 -8.29 12.42 -16.78
N ARG A 163 -8.23 13.67 -16.30
CA ARG A 163 -9.15 14.76 -16.71
C ARG A 163 -8.60 15.74 -17.74
N ALA A 164 -7.28 15.92 -17.84
CA ALA A 164 -6.72 17.05 -18.59
C ALA A 164 -7.13 17.03 -20.08
N ALA A 165 -7.64 18.15 -20.61
CA ALA A 165 -7.76 18.42 -22.05
C ALA A 165 -6.37 18.76 -22.66
N ASP A 166 -6.27 18.93 -23.99
CA ASP A 166 -5.00 19.09 -24.73
C ASP A 166 -4.10 20.30 -24.38
N GLY A 167 -4.47 21.13 -23.39
CA GLY A 167 -3.59 22.15 -22.83
C GLY A 167 -2.77 21.58 -21.68
N GLY A 168 -1.49 21.25 -21.93
CA GLY A 168 -0.58 20.81 -20.87
C GLY A 168 -0.47 21.86 -19.77
N GLY A 169 -0.78 21.48 -18.54
CA GLY A 169 -0.58 22.35 -17.38
C GLY A 169 0.92 22.55 -17.12
N SER A 170 1.32 23.71 -16.60
CA SER A 170 2.74 24.05 -16.37
C SER A 170 3.50 23.07 -15.46
N ALA A 171 2.78 22.29 -14.64
CA ALA A 171 3.37 21.25 -13.80
C ALA A 171 3.87 20.03 -14.61
N GLU A 172 3.30 19.77 -15.80
CA GLU A 172 3.66 18.64 -16.66
C GLU A 172 5.01 18.80 -17.36
N ASP A 173 5.43 20.05 -17.62
CA ASP A 173 6.72 20.35 -18.22
C ASP A 173 7.87 20.27 -17.20
N THR A 174 7.56 20.14 -15.92
CA THR A 174 8.58 19.90 -14.90
C THR A 174 8.96 18.42 -14.84
N GLU A 175 10.25 18.15 -14.65
CA GLU A 175 10.74 16.79 -14.41
C GLU A 175 10.03 16.12 -13.21
N TYR A 176 9.67 16.91 -12.20
CA TYR A 176 8.95 16.44 -11.02
C TYR A 176 7.54 15.92 -11.36
N GLY A 177 6.76 16.68 -12.14
CA GLY A 177 5.43 16.25 -12.61
C GLY A 177 5.50 15.08 -13.60
N ARG A 178 6.53 15.05 -14.45
CA ARG A 178 6.82 13.90 -15.33
C ARG A 178 7.07 12.63 -14.51
N ARG A 179 7.93 12.67 -13.48
CA ARG A 179 8.19 11.53 -12.59
C ARG A 179 6.93 11.02 -11.91
N ARG A 180 6.05 11.89 -11.41
CA ARG A 180 4.76 11.47 -10.82
C ARG A 180 3.87 10.73 -11.82
N THR A 181 3.87 11.13 -13.08
CA THR A 181 3.12 10.40 -14.12
C THR A 181 3.74 9.05 -14.41
N LEU A 182 5.08 8.97 -14.44
CA LEU A 182 5.79 7.72 -14.65
C LEU A 182 5.63 6.76 -13.47
N MET A 183 5.48 7.26 -12.25
CA MET A 183 5.12 6.46 -11.09
C MET A 183 3.78 5.73 -11.31
N LEU A 184 2.74 6.43 -11.78
CA LEU A 184 1.46 5.80 -12.18
C LEU A 184 1.66 4.80 -13.32
N SER A 185 2.41 5.19 -14.36
CA SER A 185 2.74 4.33 -15.50
C SER A 185 3.42 3.03 -15.07
N SER A 186 4.33 3.10 -14.10
CA SER A 186 5.06 1.95 -13.56
C SER A 186 4.15 0.88 -12.98
N GLN A 187 3.07 1.28 -12.29
CA GLN A 187 2.08 0.36 -11.74
C GLN A 187 1.18 -0.22 -12.81
N MET A 188 0.75 0.64 -13.73
CA MET A 188 -0.18 0.25 -14.76
C MET A 188 0.52 -0.59 -15.86
N THR A 189 1.85 -0.62 -15.95
CA THR A 189 2.57 -1.51 -16.86
C THR A 189 2.69 -2.93 -16.28
N THR A 190 1.87 -3.85 -16.80
CA THR A 190 1.87 -5.27 -16.38
C THR A 190 2.95 -6.10 -17.07
N ARG A 191 3.26 -5.77 -18.32
CA ARG A 191 4.27 -6.42 -19.17
C ARG A 191 5.00 -5.38 -20.01
N GLY A 192 6.28 -5.65 -20.28
CA GLY A 192 7.09 -4.80 -21.15
C GLY A 192 7.58 -3.52 -20.48
N ALA A 193 7.85 -2.53 -21.31
CA ALA A 193 8.40 -1.23 -20.92
C ALA A 193 7.31 -0.28 -20.41
N MET A 194 7.68 0.60 -19.48
CA MET A 194 6.79 1.67 -19.02
C MET A 194 6.41 2.59 -20.18
N ARG A 195 5.12 2.92 -20.24
CA ARG A 195 4.60 3.95 -21.15
C ARG A 195 5.20 5.30 -20.79
N THR A 196 5.41 6.14 -21.79
CA THR A 196 5.76 7.55 -21.57
C THR A 196 4.61 8.26 -20.84
N ALA A 197 4.93 9.34 -20.12
CA ALA A 197 3.91 10.15 -19.44
C ALA A 197 2.80 10.61 -20.40
N ARG A 198 3.20 11.01 -21.62
CA ARG A 198 2.28 11.42 -22.69
C ARG A 198 1.41 10.26 -23.20
N ALA A 199 1.98 9.07 -23.34
CA ALA A 199 1.25 7.90 -23.84
C ALA A 199 0.17 7.45 -22.84
N LEU A 200 0.51 7.36 -21.54
CA LEU A 200 -0.45 7.00 -20.51
C LEU A 200 -1.66 7.96 -20.50
N ARG A 201 -1.39 9.27 -20.57
CA ARG A 201 -2.45 10.28 -20.62
C ARG A 201 -3.36 10.12 -21.84
N ARG A 202 -2.77 9.91 -23.02
CA ARG A 202 -3.52 9.70 -24.26
C ARG A 202 -4.41 8.46 -24.17
N GLU A 203 -3.91 7.40 -23.54
CA GLU A 203 -4.65 6.14 -23.35
C GLU A 203 -5.84 6.34 -22.40
N LEU A 204 -5.64 6.95 -21.22
CA LEU A 204 -6.74 7.24 -20.30
C LEU A 204 -7.81 8.13 -20.93
N ARG A 205 -7.41 9.13 -21.73
CA ARG A 205 -8.36 9.98 -22.48
C ARG A 205 -9.16 9.22 -23.53
N ALA A 206 -8.55 8.23 -24.18
CA ALA A 206 -9.25 7.41 -25.17
C ALA A 206 -10.33 6.53 -24.53
N HIS A 207 -10.31 6.36 -23.20
CA HIS A 207 -11.28 5.56 -22.44
C HIS A 207 -11.95 6.38 -21.32
N PRO A 208 -12.92 7.27 -21.63
CA PRO A 208 -13.54 8.19 -20.67
C PRO A 208 -14.14 7.53 -19.43
N LEU A 209 -14.72 6.34 -19.56
CA LEU A 209 -15.26 5.58 -18.42
C LEU A 209 -14.15 5.16 -17.44
N VAL A 210 -12.98 4.78 -17.95
CA VAL A 210 -11.84 4.40 -17.11
C VAL A 210 -11.21 5.64 -16.48
N ALA A 211 -11.19 6.79 -17.19
CA ALA A 211 -10.76 8.05 -16.63
C ALA A 211 -11.68 8.55 -15.49
N ALA A 212 -12.99 8.37 -15.64
CA ALA A 212 -13.97 8.65 -14.59
C ALA A 212 -13.75 7.71 -13.38
N GLU A 213 -13.57 6.40 -13.64
CA GLU A 213 -13.25 5.40 -12.62
C GLU A 213 -11.96 5.76 -11.85
N ALA A 214 -10.88 6.15 -12.54
CA ALA A 214 -9.63 6.56 -11.90
C ALA A 214 -9.81 7.79 -10.98
N THR A 215 -10.71 8.69 -11.35
CA THR A 215 -11.04 9.87 -10.56
C THR A 215 -11.86 9.52 -9.31
N GLU A 216 -12.82 8.61 -9.44
CA GLU A 216 -13.58 8.08 -8.30
C GLU A 216 -12.64 7.32 -7.35
N LEU A 217 -11.76 6.47 -7.88
CA LEU A 217 -10.74 5.75 -7.10
C LEU A 217 -9.87 6.73 -6.31
N ALA A 218 -9.36 7.79 -6.94
CA ALA A 218 -8.54 8.79 -6.25
C ALA A 218 -9.31 9.45 -5.08
N SER A 219 -10.59 9.74 -5.28
CA SER A 219 -11.45 10.37 -4.26
C SER A 219 -11.73 9.41 -3.09
N LEU A 220 -11.95 8.13 -3.38
CA LEU A 220 -12.13 7.08 -2.37
C LEU A 220 -10.88 6.89 -1.52
N LEU A 221 -9.70 6.83 -2.16
CA LEU A 221 -8.42 6.71 -1.47
C LEU A 221 -8.08 7.96 -0.63
N GLU A 222 -8.39 9.15 -1.14
CA GLU A 222 -8.19 10.40 -0.38
C GLU A 222 -9.08 10.45 0.87
N ALA A 223 -10.31 9.93 0.80
CA ALA A 223 -11.22 9.86 1.93
C ALA A 223 -10.78 8.84 3.01
N ASP A 224 -10.13 7.75 2.61
CA ASP A 224 -9.63 6.70 3.51
C ASP A 224 -8.21 7.01 4.06
N ALA A 225 -7.47 7.90 3.41
CA ALA A 225 -6.10 8.23 3.78
C ALA A 225 -6.01 8.83 5.19
N THR A 226 -4.96 8.44 5.95
CA THR A 226 -4.71 9.03 7.26
C THR A 226 -4.48 10.54 7.14
N PRO A 227 -5.20 11.38 7.92
CA PRO A 227 -5.12 12.83 7.82
C PRO A 227 -3.79 13.33 8.40
N ARG A 228 -2.78 13.38 7.53
CA ARG A 228 -1.45 13.92 7.81
C ARG A 228 -1.03 14.85 6.69
N LEU A 229 -0.54 16.03 7.09
CA LEU A 229 0.06 16.97 6.15
C LEU A 229 1.26 16.30 5.46
N PRO A 230 1.28 16.25 4.11
CA PRO A 230 2.40 15.64 3.40
C PRO A 230 3.66 16.50 3.57
N ALA A 231 4.79 15.84 3.83
CA ALA A 231 6.10 16.47 3.89
C ALA A 231 7.03 15.84 2.85
N TYR A 232 7.50 16.63 1.89
CA TYR A 232 8.48 16.21 0.88
C TYR A 232 9.86 16.69 1.31
N VAL A 233 10.65 15.79 1.91
CA VAL A 233 11.95 16.16 2.50
C VAL A 233 13.07 16.30 1.49
N GLU A 234 12.95 15.65 0.34
CA GLU A 234 13.88 15.78 -0.78
C GLU A 234 13.20 16.53 -1.93
N PRO A 235 13.64 17.76 -2.27
CA PRO A 235 12.94 18.60 -3.25
C PRO A 235 12.75 17.97 -4.63
N ASP A 236 13.69 17.11 -5.05
CA ASP A 236 13.67 16.45 -6.35
C ASP A 236 12.99 15.07 -6.35
N TRP A 237 12.58 14.55 -5.18
CA TRP A 237 11.88 13.27 -5.06
C TRP A 237 10.39 13.49 -4.78
N PRO A 238 9.48 12.98 -5.64
CA PRO A 238 8.05 13.01 -5.40
C PRO A 238 7.59 11.97 -4.35
N LEU A 239 8.30 11.89 -3.22
CA LEU A 239 8.02 10.98 -2.12
C LEU A 239 7.70 11.78 -0.85
N ALA A 240 6.45 11.70 -0.41
CA ALA A 240 6.03 12.23 0.88
C ALA A 240 6.46 11.28 2.00
N LEU A 241 6.94 11.85 3.11
CA LEU A 241 7.19 11.10 4.33
C LEU A 241 5.93 10.35 4.77
N HIS A 242 6.15 9.13 5.24
CA HIS A 242 5.14 8.28 5.86
C HIS A 242 3.99 7.90 4.93
N ARG A 243 4.25 7.93 3.61
CA ARG A 243 3.34 7.49 2.54
C ARG A 243 3.85 6.23 1.87
N GLN A 244 2.92 5.50 1.24
CA GLN A 244 3.13 4.18 0.66
C GLN A 244 3.45 4.26 -0.82
N TYR A 245 4.47 3.49 -1.22
CA TYR A 245 4.96 3.38 -2.58
C TYR A 245 5.47 1.96 -2.83
N THR A 246 5.26 1.42 -4.03
CA THR A 246 5.95 0.19 -4.41
C THR A 246 7.41 0.49 -4.76
N ARG A 247 8.22 -0.58 -4.84
CA ARG A 247 9.60 -0.47 -5.29
C ARG A 247 9.76 0.24 -6.63
N ALA A 248 8.88 -0.04 -7.60
CA ALA A 248 8.95 0.58 -8.93
C ALA A 248 8.72 2.09 -8.86
N GLU A 249 7.73 2.53 -8.07
CA GLU A 249 7.46 3.95 -7.82
C GLU A 249 8.66 4.66 -7.21
N ILE A 250 9.28 4.08 -6.18
CA ILE A 250 10.45 4.68 -5.52
C ILE A 250 11.61 4.81 -6.49
N LEU A 251 11.86 3.79 -7.32
CA LEU A 251 12.93 3.83 -8.31
C LEU A 251 12.66 4.86 -9.41
N VAL A 252 11.41 5.05 -9.83
CA VAL A 252 11.04 6.13 -10.76
C VAL A 252 11.18 7.50 -10.10
N ALA A 253 10.66 7.67 -8.89
CA ALA A 253 10.72 8.92 -8.13
C ALA A 253 12.17 9.41 -7.93
N THR A 254 13.09 8.47 -7.75
CA THR A 254 14.51 8.73 -7.47
C THR A 254 15.37 8.74 -8.74
N GLY A 255 14.77 8.60 -9.94
CA GLY A 255 15.47 8.66 -11.23
C GLY A 255 16.24 7.40 -11.63
N HIS A 256 16.07 6.28 -10.92
CA HIS A 256 16.69 4.99 -11.23
C HIS A 256 15.94 4.16 -12.28
N LEU A 257 14.68 4.52 -12.55
CA LEU A 257 13.88 4.00 -13.65
C LEU A 257 13.21 5.16 -14.38
N GLY A 258 13.06 5.01 -15.70
CA GLY A 258 12.42 6.01 -16.56
C GLY A 258 11.60 5.40 -17.69
N GLU A 259 11.26 6.24 -18.65
CA GLU A 259 10.51 5.83 -19.84
C GLU A 259 11.27 4.75 -20.61
N GLY A 260 10.57 3.70 -21.06
CA GLY A 260 11.21 2.60 -21.78
C GLY A 260 11.79 1.49 -20.88
N ASP A 261 11.95 1.74 -19.58
CA ASP A 261 12.43 0.72 -18.65
C ASP A 261 11.34 -0.28 -18.24
N LYS A 262 11.75 -1.48 -17.85
CA LYS A 262 10.85 -2.49 -17.27
C LYS A 262 10.69 -2.23 -15.77
N PRO A 263 9.47 -1.96 -15.27
CA PRO A 263 9.26 -1.62 -13.86
C PRO A 263 9.34 -2.84 -12.94
N ARG A 264 9.16 -4.05 -13.49
CA ARG A 264 9.19 -5.31 -12.76
C ARG A 264 10.56 -5.99 -12.82
N GLY A 265 10.84 -6.85 -11.84
CA GLY A 265 12.08 -7.63 -11.75
C GLY A 265 13.23 -6.89 -11.07
N GLN A 266 12.97 -5.73 -10.49
CA GLN A 266 13.98 -4.99 -9.73
C GLN A 266 14.23 -5.68 -8.39
N MET A 267 15.46 -6.10 -8.13
CA MET A 267 15.86 -6.80 -6.90
C MET A 267 16.89 -5.99 -6.11
N GLY A 268 17.18 -6.42 -4.87
CA GLY A 268 18.25 -5.88 -4.02
C GLY A 268 17.76 -4.92 -2.92
N GLY A 269 18.32 -5.07 -1.72
CA GLY A 269 17.98 -4.24 -0.55
C GLY A 269 18.59 -2.83 -0.54
N ILE A 270 19.48 -2.51 -1.50
CA ILE A 270 20.20 -1.23 -1.53
C ILE A 270 20.15 -0.66 -2.95
N ARG A 271 19.91 0.65 -3.06
CA ARG A 271 20.05 1.40 -4.31
C ARG A 271 20.92 2.63 -4.08
N LYS A 272 21.99 2.75 -4.85
CA LYS A 272 23.09 3.67 -4.61
C LYS A 272 23.29 4.55 -5.84
N ASP A 273 23.34 5.86 -5.62
CA ASP A 273 23.69 6.86 -6.62
C ASP A 273 25.00 7.54 -6.21
N GLU A 274 26.08 7.23 -6.92
CA GLU A 274 27.40 7.79 -6.65
C GLU A 274 27.53 9.26 -7.06
N ALA A 275 26.77 9.70 -8.07
CA ALA A 275 26.85 11.07 -8.59
C ALA A 275 26.29 12.06 -7.56
N THR A 276 25.18 11.71 -6.92
CA THR A 276 24.57 12.53 -5.86
C THR A 276 24.98 12.14 -4.45
N LYS A 277 25.77 11.07 -4.30
CA LYS A 277 26.13 10.43 -3.01
C LYS A 277 24.91 10.12 -2.13
N ARG A 278 23.85 9.59 -2.75
CA ARG A 278 22.62 9.19 -2.05
C ARG A 278 22.45 7.68 -2.09
N GLU A 279 21.97 7.10 -1.01
CA GLU A 279 21.68 5.67 -0.95
C GLU A 279 20.33 5.38 -0.28
N LEU A 280 19.55 4.49 -0.88
CA LEU A 280 18.24 4.05 -0.42
C LEU A 280 18.33 2.62 0.10
N PHE A 281 17.89 2.42 1.34
CA PHE A 281 17.74 1.12 1.96
C PHE A 281 16.29 0.65 1.84
N PHE A 282 16.11 -0.48 1.16
CA PHE A 282 14.85 -1.19 1.06
C PHE A 282 14.83 -2.31 2.09
N VAL A 283 14.03 -2.11 3.14
CA VAL A 283 13.95 -3.03 4.27
C VAL A 283 12.59 -3.71 4.33
N THR A 284 12.61 -5.02 4.53
CA THR A 284 11.43 -5.84 4.85
C THR A 284 11.59 -6.35 6.27
N LEU A 285 10.66 -6.00 7.15
CA LEU A 285 10.75 -6.33 8.58
C LEU A 285 10.39 -7.81 8.85
N ASP A 286 9.25 -8.25 8.35
CA ASP A 286 8.77 -9.63 8.49
C ASP A 286 9.42 -10.53 7.44
N LYS A 287 10.26 -11.44 7.92
CA LYS A 287 10.98 -12.42 7.08
C LYS A 287 10.37 -13.82 7.16
N SER A 288 9.24 -14.00 7.86
CA SER A 288 8.60 -15.30 8.10
C SER A 288 7.89 -15.90 6.88
N GLY A 289 7.58 -15.07 5.87
CA GLY A 289 6.68 -15.41 4.74
C GLY A 289 7.27 -16.05 3.47
N GLY A 290 8.55 -16.45 3.41
CA GLY A 290 9.07 -17.28 2.29
C GLY A 290 10.36 -16.81 1.58
N ASP A 291 11.08 -17.80 1.03
CA ASP A 291 12.33 -17.74 0.22
C ASP A 291 13.43 -16.77 0.70
N PHE A 292 13.57 -16.56 2.01
CA PHE A 292 14.81 -16.01 2.52
C PHE A 292 15.82 -17.15 2.61
N SER A 293 16.86 -17.10 1.78
CA SER A 293 18.05 -17.92 2.00
C SER A 293 18.51 -17.75 3.45
N PRO A 294 18.92 -18.81 4.17
CA PRO A 294 19.43 -18.74 5.55
C PRO A 294 20.55 -17.71 5.75
N THR A 295 21.17 -17.24 4.67
CA THR A 295 22.21 -16.21 4.62
C THR A 295 21.70 -14.75 4.63
N THR A 296 20.40 -14.51 4.67
CA THR A 296 19.78 -13.15 4.62
C THR A 296 19.05 -12.71 5.89
N SER A 297 19.23 -13.44 7.00
CA SER A 297 18.61 -13.12 8.30
C SER A 297 19.32 -11.97 9.01
N TYR A 298 19.44 -10.83 8.33
CA TYR A 298 19.82 -9.56 8.94
C TYR A 298 18.76 -9.15 9.94
N ARG A 299 19.13 -8.60 11.08
CA ARG A 299 18.19 -8.03 12.03
C ARG A 299 17.91 -6.59 11.62
N ASP A 300 16.75 -6.37 11.01
CA ASP A 300 16.28 -5.01 10.68
C ASP A 300 14.99 -4.76 11.47
N TYR A 301 15.00 -3.77 12.35
CA TYR A 301 13.84 -3.50 13.20
C TYR A 301 13.78 -2.06 13.70
N VAL A 302 12.56 -1.60 13.97
CA VAL A 302 12.31 -0.30 14.59
C VAL A 302 12.59 -0.42 16.08
N MET A 303 13.49 0.39 16.64
CA MET A 303 13.82 0.36 18.07
C MET A 303 12.92 1.29 18.89
N SER A 304 12.62 2.46 18.33
CA SER A 304 11.78 3.50 18.91
C SER A 304 11.25 4.41 17.77
N PRO A 305 10.37 5.37 18.04
CA PRO A 305 9.95 6.33 17.02
C PRO A 305 11.10 7.07 16.33
N GLU A 306 12.24 7.28 17.00
CA GLU A 306 13.40 7.97 16.42
C GLU A 306 14.53 7.05 15.94
N LEU A 307 14.53 5.75 16.29
CA LEU A 307 15.68 4.87 16.08
C LEU A 307 15.32 3.61 15.30
N PHE A 308 16.16 3.28 14.32
CA PHE A 308 16.06 2.10 13.47
C PHE A 308 17.36 1.32 13.50
N HIS A 309 17.30 0.02 13.77
CA HIS A 309 18.44 -0.87 13.68
C HIS A 309 18.48 -1.54 12.31
N TRP A 310 19.64 -1.51 11.66
CA TRP A 310 19.88 -2.11 10.35
C TRP A 310 21.22 -2.83 10.32
N GLU A 311 21.28 -4.01 9.72
CA GLU A 311 22.52 -4.76 9.56
C GLU A 311 23.02 -4.76 8.10
N THR A 312 24.33 -4.63 7.93
CA THR A 312 24.96 -4.66 6.61
C THR A 312 24.82 -6.01 5.92
N GLN A 313 24.66 -5.99 4.59
CA GLN A 313 24.66 -7.21 3.79
C GLN A 313 26.03 -7.90 3.78
N GLY A 314 26.05 -9.20 4.10
CA GLY A 314 27.15 -10.14 3.88
C GLY A 314 28.33 -9.94 4.83
N SER A 315 29.55 -10.13 4.30
CA SER A 315 30.83 -10.00 5.03
C SER A 315 31.35 -8.55 5.08
N ALA A 316 30.49 -7.55 4.90
CA ALA A 316 30.88 -6.15 4.86
C ALA A 316 31.48 -5.72 6.20
N SER A 317 32.81 -5.70 6.28
CA SER A 317 33.53 -5.28 7.47
C SER A 317 33.59 -3.77 7.61
N ARG A 318 33.97 -3.28 8.79
CA ARG A 318 34.23 -1.86 9.07
C ARG A 318 35.28 -1.28 8.11
N ASP A 319 36.24 -2.10 7.70
CA ASP A 319 37.29 -1.75 6.73
C ASP A 319 36.90 -1.95 5.26
N SER A 320 35.70 -2.45 4.98
CA SER A 320 35.21 -2.51 3.60
C SER A 320 34.86 -1.10 3.08
N SER A 321 34.80 -0.94 1.76
CA SER A 321 34.35 0.32 1.15
C SER A 321 32.93 0.70 1.60
N ALA A 322 32.03 -0.27 1.74
CA ALA A 322 30.68 -0.09 2.25
C ALA A 322 30.69 0.31 3.73
N GLY A 323 31.43 -0.41 4.58
CA GLY A 323 31.56 -0.12 6.01
C GLY A 323 32.10 1.28 6.27
N ARG A 324 33.23 1.66 5.67
CA ARG A 324 33.79 3.03 5.78
C ARG A 324 32.81 4.11 5.34
N ARG A 325 31.98 3.82 4.34
CA ARG A 325 30.99 4.76 3.84
C ARG A 325 29.83 4.96 4.82
N TYR A 326 29.32 3.91 5.44
CA TYR A 326 28.26 4.03 6.45
C TYR A 326 28.78 4.70 7.73
N LEU A 327 29.91 4.20 8.26
CA LEU A 327 30.51 4.68 9.51
C LEU A 327 31.06 6.12 9.38
N GLY A 328 31.57 6.48 8.21
CA GLY A 328 32.06 7.83 7.91
C GLY A 328 31.00 8.81 7.41
N SER A 329 29.72 8.42 7.39
CA SER A 329 28.62 9.22 6.84
C SER A 329 28.52 10.65 7.38
N PRO A 330 28.85 10.96 8.66
CA PRO A 330 28.81 12.34 9.14
C PRO A 330 29.80 13.29 8.44
N ALA A 331 30.83 12.77 7.75
CA ALA A 331 31.92 13.56 7.17
C ALA A 331 32.16 13.33 5.68
N ASN A 332 31.69 12.22 5.10
CA ASN A 332 32.04 11.82 3.73
C ASN A 332 31.07 12.35 2.64
N GLY A 333 30.01 13.06 3.06
CA GLY A 333 28.99 13.66 2.20
C GLY A 333 27.94 12.68 1.65
N TRP A 334 27.95 11.42 2.08
CA TRP A 334 26.89 10.48 1.75
C TRP A 334 25.64 10.71 2.59
N ARG A 335 24.47 10.62 1.95
CA ARG A 335 23.16 10.69 2.59
C ARG A 335 22.42 9.37 2.40
N PHE A 336 21.72 8.93 3.43
CA PHE A 336 21.07 7.62 3.48
C PHE A 336 19.59 7.80 3.72
N PHE A 337 18.77 7.03 3.03
CA PHE A 337 17.32 7.13 3.05
C PHE A 337 16.71 5.76 3.25
N LEU A 338 15.62 5.70 4.01
CA LEU A 338 15.01 4.45 4.42
C LEU A 338 13.59 4.31 3.86
N VAL A 339 13.32 3.17 3.26
CA VAL A 339 11.97 2.72 2.89
C VAL A 339 11.72 1.35 3.51
N VAL A 340 10.58 1.21 4.21
CA VAL A 340 10.27 0.01 5.00
C VAL A 340 8.94 -0.58 4.59
N GLN A 341 8.89 -1.88 4.35
CA GLN A 341 7.65 -2.64 4.21
C GLN A 341 7.56 -3.69 5.32
N LEU A 342 6.34 -4.05 5.72
CA LEU A 342 6.15 -5.09 6.72
C LEU A 342 6.55 -6.45 6.15
N ASN A 343 5.99 -6.84 5.00
CA ASN A 343 6.31 -8.09 4.29
C ASN A 343 6.44 -7.83 2.78
N LYS A 344 6.77 -8.86 2.00
CA LYS A 344 7.02 -8.75 0.54
C LYS A 344 5.78 -8.39 -0.29
N ASP A 345 4.58 -8.57 0.26
CA ASP A 345 3.32 -8.35 -0.45
C ASP A 345 2.74 -6.95 -0.21
N GLU A 346 3.36 -6.17 0.68
CA GLU A 346 2.94 -4.81 1.03
C GLU A 346 3.80 -3.74 0.35
N PRO A 347 3.26 -2.54 0.11
CA PRO A 347 4.05 -1.39 -0.35
C PRO A 347 5.05 -0.94 0.73
N TYR A 348 6.12 -0.28 0.29
CA TYR A 348 7.06 0.37 1.19
C TYR A 348 6.51 1.70 1.68
N THR A 349 6.79 2.04 2.94
CA THR A 349 6.59 3.37 3.50
C THR A 349 7.90 4.15 3.46
N PHE A 350 7.89 5.37 2.93
CA PHE A 350 9.08 6.23 2.91
C PHE A 350 9.30 6.90 4.28
N LEU A 351 10.42 6.58 4.92
CA LEU A 351 10.75 7.10 6.27
C LEU A 351 11.71 8.30 6.23
N GLY A 352 12.17 8.68 5.04
CA GLY A 352 13.05 9.84 4.87
C GLY A 352 14.52 9.54 5.13
N GLU A 353 15.25 10.60 5.48
CA GLU A 353 16.69 10.55 5.72
C GLU A 353 16.99 9.93 7.09
N ILE A 354 18.01 9.08 7.12
CA ILE A 354 18.55 8.44 8.31
C ILE A 354 19.98 8.93 8.58
N LEU A 355 20.28 9.15 9.86
CA LEU A 355 21.53 9.72 10.34
C LEU A 355 22.25 8.70 11.21
N PHE A 356 23.54 8.50 10.95
CA PHE A 356 24.34 7.56 11.73
C PHE A 356 24.37 7.96 13.21
N ARG A 357 24.13 6.99 14.10
CA ARG A 357 24.28 7.18 15.55
C ARG A 357 25.46 6.38 16.08
N GLU A 358 25.38 5.07 15.95
CA GLU A 358 26.39 4.15 16.46
C GLU A 358 26.40 2.86 15.65
N ALA A 359 27.47 2.09 15.79
CA ALA A 359 27.59 0.80 15.15
C ALA A 359 28.42 -0.18 15.97
N GLU A 360 27.91 -1.39 16.06
CA GLU A 360 28.51 -2.54 16.71
C GLU A 360 28.75 -3.68 15.72
N GLY A 361 29.57 -4.65 16.11
CA GLY A 361 29.95 -5.75 15.24
C GLY A 361 30.89 -5.34 14.09
N ASP A 362 31.12 -6.30 13.20
CA ASP A 362 32.01 -6.18 12.04
C ASP A 362 31.49 -6.98 10.84
N ARG A 363 31.16 -8.27 11.00
CA ARG A 363 30.61 -9.11 9.92
C ARG A 363 29.38 -9.88 10.40
N PRO A 364 28.16 -9.32 10.32
CA PRO A 364 27.83 -7.98 9.79
C PRO A 364 28.12 -6.84 10.79
N ILE A 365 28.07 -5.60 10.29
CA ILE A 365 27.99 -4.41 11.14
C ILE A 365 26.50 -4.15 11.43
N GLY A 366 26.13 -4.10 12.70
CA GLY A 366 24.84 -3.60 13.17
C GLY A 366 24.92 -2.09 13.36
N ILE A 367 24.07 -1.33 12.67
CA ILE A 367 24.07 0.13 12.70
C ILE A 367 22.75 0.61 13.26
N THR A 368 22.84 1.42 14.31
CA THR A 368 21.72 2.20 14.82
C THR A 368 21.68 3.51 14.04
N TRP A 369 20.59 3.70 13.31
CA TRP A 369 20.27 4.91 12.58
C TRP A 369 19.22 5.72 13.34
N ALA A 370 19.40 7.04 13.40
CA ALA A 370 18.33 7.93 13.80
C ALA A 370 17.54 8.42 12.59
N LEU A 371 16.22 8.30 12.67
CA LEU A 371 15.30 8.88 11.72
C LEU A 371 15.32 10.40 11.89
N ARG A 372 15.56 11.14 10.80
CA ARG A 372 15.53 12.60 10.85
C ARG A 372 14.14 13.12 11.19
N GLN A 373 13.10 12.40 10.79
CA GLN A 373 11.72 12.63 11.19
C GLN A 373 11.22 11.39 11.95
N PRO A 374 10.76 11.54 13.21
CA PRO A 374 10.25 10.41 13.97
C PRO A 374 9.04 9.74 13.31
N LEU A 375 8.90 8.43 13.53
CA LEU A 375 7.71 7.69 13.13
C LEU A 375 6.46 8.23 13.86
N PRO A 376 5.36 8.46 13.14
CA PRO A 376 4.04 8.61 13.73
C PRO A 376 3.67 7.36 14.55
N ALA A 377 2.85 7.56 15.59
CA ALA A 377 2.45 6.47 16.50
C ALA A 377 1.87 5.25 15.78
N ASP A 378 0.99 5.45 14.79
CA ASP A 378 0.38 4.37 14.02
C ASP A 378 1.40 3.56 13.19
N LEU A 379 2.42 4.22 12.63
CA LEU A 379 3.48 3.53 11.92
C LEU A 379 4.44 2.81 12.87
N PHE A 380 4.75 3.42 14.01
CA PHE A 380 5.55 2.76 15.05
C PHE A 380 4.84 1.50 15.56
N GLU A 381 3.56 1.61 15.93
CA GLU A 381 2.73 0.47 16.34
C GLU A 381 2.72 -0.62 15.28
N ARG A 382 2.49 -0.26 14.00
CA ARG A 382 2.49 -1.21 12.87
C ARG A 382 3.84 -1.91 12.68
N PHE A 383 4.95 -1.20 12.79
CA PHE A 383 6.28 -1.75 12.52
C PHE A 383 6.95 -2.41 13.73
N ALA A 384 6.55 -2.06 14.95
CA ALA A 384 7.10 -2.62 16.18
C ALA A 384 6.55 -4.00 16.54
N VAL A 385 5.46 -4.46 15.89
CA VAL A 385 4.79 -5.76 16.18
C VAL A 385 5.76 -6.95 16.11
N LEU A 386 6.83 -6.85 15.33
CA LEU A 386 7.79 -7.93 15.11
C LEU A 386 8.89 -8.03 16.18
N ASN A 387 8.95 -7.09 17.12
CA ASN A 387 9.93 -7.11 18.24
C ASN A 387 9.45 -7.93 19.45
N GLN A 388 8.22 -8.46 19.43
CA GLN A 388 7.59 -9.09 20.60
C GLN A 388 7.62 -10.63 20.60
N THR A 389 8.42 -11.24 19.73
CA THR A 389 8.71 -12.69 19.69
C THR A 389 10.21 -12.91 19.62
#